data_AF-A0AAC8VEC7-F1
#
_entry.id   AF-A0AAC8VEC7-F1
#
_cell.length_a   1.000
_cell.length_b   1.000
_cell.length_c   1.000
_cell.angle_alpha   90.00
_cell.angle_beta   90.00
_cell.angle_gamma   90.00
#
_symmetry.space_group_name_H-M   'P 1'
#
loop_
_entity.id
_entity.type
_entity.pdbx_description
1 polymer ?
#
loop_
_entity_poly.entity_id
_entity_poly.type
_entity_poly.pdbx_seq_one_letter_code
_entity_poly.pdbx_strand_id
1 'polypeptide(L)'
;MKKNIFTYLLIIVTLISFILAGCVSKSEKLNELEKNQQQMQKEMTTIEKEANEAKQRAERYEKLTDKYKNILEQKEQEFNQLQSAYTNNKDETLQARKVILEKLIRGAQDSVHLQKRLKRYIKNANIYKEKSQQLDEKAKQTQESVEKTTQEIEEIKKEIGADQGQTQ
;
A
#
# COMPACT_ATOMS: atom_id res chain seq x y z
N MET A 1 45.98 -56.54 25.50
CA MET A 1 44.88 -55.99 24.68
C MET A 1 44.49 -54.57 25.15
N LYS A 2 45.37 -53.57 25.02
CA LYS A 2 45.12 -52.18 25.47
C LYS A 2 44.99 -51.16 24.33
N LYS A 3 45.12 -51.60 23.06
CA LYS A 3 45.18 -50.70 21.90
C LYS A 3 43.83 -50.35 21.25
N ASN A 4 42.72 -50.99 21.65
CA ASN A 4 41.43 -50.77 20.99
C ASN A 4 40.52 -49.76 21.70
N ILE A 5 40.70 -49.50 23.00
CA ILE A 5 39.82 -48.60 23.77
C ILE A 5 39.99 -47.14 23.34
N PHE A 6 41.23 -46.72 23.04
CA PHE A 6 41.52 -45.37 22.57
C PHE A 6 40.93 -45.07 21.19
N THR A 7 40.83 -46.07 20.32
CA THR A 7 40.28 -45.91 18.96
C THR A 7 38.76 -45.74 18.98
N TYR A 8 38.05 -46.47 19.84
CA TYR A 8 36.60 -46.30 20.03
C TYR A 8 36.26 -44.96 20.70
N LEU A 9 37.08 -44.47 21.63
CA LEU A 9 36.88 -43.17 22.28
C LEU A 9 37.05 -41.99 21.31
N LEU A 10 38.00 -42.09 20.38
CA LEU A 10 38.25 -41.06 19.35
C LEU A 10 37.11 -40.98 18.31
N ILE A 11 36.50 -42.11 17.97
CA ILE A 11 35.35 -42.18 17.05
C ILE A 11 34.07 -41.62 17.70
N ILE A 12 33.86 -41.88 19.00
CA ILE A 12 32.69 -41.36 19.73
C ILE A 12 32.79 -39.84 19.89
N VAL A 13 33.97 -39.30 20.19
CA VAL A 13 34.17 -37.85 20.37
C VAL A 13 33.99 -37.07 19.05
N THR A 14 34.42 -37.61 17.90
CA THR A 14 34.18 -36.97 16.60
C THR A 14 32.71 -37.01 16.17
N LEU A 15 31.99 -38.10 16.46
CA LEU A 15 30.54 -38.20 16.20
C LEU A 15 29.72 -37.21 17.04
N ILE A 16 30.05 -37.05 18.33
CA ILE A 16 29.38 -36.06 19.21
C ILE A 16 29.65 -34.62 18.74
N SER A 17 30.84 -34.35 18.20
CA SER A 17 31.22 -33.03 17.67
C SER A 17 30.39 -32.65 16.43
N PHE A 18 30.06 -33.61 15.56
CA PHE A 18 29.22 -33.39 14.37
C PHE A 18 27.75 -33.18 14.71
N ILE A 19 27.22 -33.87 15.73
CA ILE A 19 25.83 -33.71 16.20
C ILE A 19 25.63 -32.33 16.85
N LEU A 20 26.60 -31.88 17.67
CA LEU A 20 26.56 -30.56 18.30
C LEU A 20 26.66 -29.41 17.27
N ALA A 21 27.48 -29.55 16.22
CA ALA A 21 27.59 -28.53 15.17
C ALA A 21 26.31 -28.43 14.30
N GLY A 22 25.61 -29.54 14.06
CA GLY A 22 24.33 -29.57 13.37
C GLY A 22 23.19 -28.91 14.16
N CYS A 23 23.14 -29.15 15.48
CA CYS A 23 22.13 -28.52 16.35
C CYS A 23 22.36 -27.01 16.56
N VAL A 24 23.62 -26.56 16.66
CA VAL A 24 23.94 -25.13 16.81
C VAL A 24 23.57 -24.34 15.55
N SER A 25 23.87 -24.87 14.36
CA SER A 25 23.52 -24.19 13.09
C SER A 25 22.00 -24.12 12.86
N LYS A 26 21.24 -25.16 13.21
CA LYS A 26 19.77 -25.15 13.17
C LYS A 26 19.17 -24.17 14.19
N SER A 27 19.74 -24.07 15.39
CA SER A 27 19.29 -23.11 16.41
C SER A 27 19.56 -21.65 16.02
N GLU A 28 20.69 -21.37 15.37
CA GLU A 28 21.01 -20.02 14.88
C GLU A 28 20.07 -19.62 13.73
N LYS A 29 19.86 -20.52 12.77
CA LYS A 29 18.89 -20.33 11.69
C LYS A 29 17.47 -20.10 12.22
N LEU A 30 17.05 -20.87 13.23
CA LEU A 30 15.73 -20.71 13.84
C LEU A 30 15.54 -19.31 14.45
N ASN A 31 16.54 -18.83 15.20
CA ASN A 31 16.48 -17.50 15.82
C ASN A 31 16.44 -16.38 14.77
N GLU A 32 17.19 -16.53 13.67
CA GLU A 32 17.14 -15.59 12.55
C GLU A 32 15.76 -15.56 11.87
N LEU A 33 15.16 -16.73 11.60
CA LEU A 33 13.82 -16.83 11.01
C LEU A 33 12.75 -16.23 11.92
N GLU A 34 12.78 -16.50 13.23
CA GLU A 34 11.84 -15.93 14.20
C GLU A 34 11.95 -14.40 14.27
N LYS A 35 13.17 -13.87 14.25
CA LYS A 35 13.41 -12.41 14.22
C LYS A 35 12.90 -11.79 12.91
N ASN A 36 13.18 -12.42 11.77
CA ASN A 36 12.70 -11.97 10.46
C ASN A 36 11.17 -12.00 10.39
N GLN A 37 10.53 -13.04 10.93
CA GLN A 37 9.08 -13.15 11.00
C GLN A 37 8.45 -12.00 11.83
N GLN A 38 9.02 -11.69 12.99
CA GLN A 38 8.57 -10.56 13.81
C GLN A 38 8.74 -9.21 13.09
N GLN A 39 9.82 -9.04 12.33
CA GLN A 39 10.03 -7.84 11.54
C GLN A 39 8.98 -7.73 10.43
N MET A 40 8.75 -8.80 9.66
CA MET A 40 7.75 -8.81 8.59
C MET A 40 6.34 -8.54 9.10
N GLN A 41 5.97 -9.05 10.28
CA GLN A 41 4.66 -8.76 10.90
C GLN A 41 4.51 -7.26 11.22
N LYS A 42 5.56 -6.60 11.72
CA LYS A 42 5.56 -5.15 11.96
C LYS A 42 5.45 -4.37 10.65
N GLU A 43 6.20 -4.77 9.64
CA GLU A 43 6.12 -4.16 8.31
C GLU A 43 4.70 -4.31 7.72
N MET A 44 4.06 -5.47 7.89
CA MET A 44 2.71 -5.71 7.40
C MET A 44 1.67 -4.77 8.02
N THR A 45 1.68 -4.61 9.35
CA THR A 45 0.78 -3.65 10.02
C THR A 45 0.98 -2.21 9.53
N THR A 46 2.22 -1.86 9.16
CA THR A 46 2.55 -0.55 8.61
C THR A 46 2.02 -0.40 7.19
N ILE A 47 2.22 -1.40 6.34
CA ILE A 47 1.72 -1.43 4.96
C ILE A 47 0.20 -1.35 4.93
N GLU A 48 -0.50 -2.12 5.77
CA GLU A 48 -1.97 -2.11 5.87
C GLU A 48 -2.50 -0.74 6.31
N LYS A 49 -1.82 -0.09 7.26
CA LYS A 49 -2.16 1.26 7.68
C LYS A 49 -1.98 2.26 6.53
N GLU A 50 -0.85 2.21 5.83
CA GLU A 50 -0.59 3.08 4.68
C GLU A 50 -1.57 2.84 3.53
N ALA A 51 -1.97 1.59 3.27
CA ALA A 51 -2.95 1.23 2.26
C ALA A 51 -4.31 1.86 2.60
N ASN A 52 -4.76 1.69 3.85
CA ASN A 52 -6.00 2.30 4.33
C ASN A 52 -5.96 3.83 4.27
N GLU A 53 -4.84 4.46 4.62
CA GLU A 53 -4.69 5.91 4.49
C GLU A 53 -4.73 6.37 3.03
N ALA A 54 -4.10 5.62 2.12
CA ALA A 54 -4.14 5.89 0.68
C ALA A 54 -5.57 5.76 0.14
N LYS A 55 -6.29 4.69 0.52
CA LYS A 55 -7.70 4.48 0.17
C LYS A 55 -8.58 5.63 0.63
N GLN A 56 -8.48 6.04 1.89
CA GLN A 56 -9.23 7.18 2.42
C GLN A 56 -8.90 8.50 1.68
N ARG A 57 -7.63 8.70 1.30
CA ARG A 57 -7.24 9.86 0.48
C ARG A 57 -7.87 9.81 -0.91
N ALA A 58 -7.88 8.65 -1.55
CA ALA A 58 -8.52 8.44 -2.85
C ALA A 58 -10.01 8.81 -2.76
N GLU A 59 -10.74 8.25 -1.79
CA GLU A 59 -12.16 8.54 -1.55
C GLU A 59 -12.43 10.03 -1.31
N ARG A 60 -11.55 10.71 -0.57
CA ARG A 60 -11.67 12.17 -0.37
C ARG A 60 -11.55 12.94 -1.70
N TYR A 61 -10.62 12.55 -2.57
CA TYR A 61 -10.46 13.18 -3.87
C TYR A 61 -11.57 12.82 -4.86
N GLU A 62 -12.14 11.62 -4.78
CA GLU A 62 -13.34 11.24 -5.53
C GLU A 62 -14.53 12.12 -5.14
N LYS A 63 -14.79 12.30 -3.82
CA LYS A 63 -15.84 13.23 -3.35
C LYS A 63 -15.62 14.67 -3.82
N LEU A 64 -14.38 15.14 -3.83
CA LEU A 64 -14.04 16.46 -4.37
C LEU A 64 -14.25 16.54 -5.88
N THR A 65 -13.96 15.45 -6.60
CA THR A 65 -14.21 15.34 -8.05
C THR A 65 -15.70 15.48 -8.34
N ASP A 66 -16.54 14.72 -7.64
CA ASP A 66 -18.00 14.78 -7.81
C ASP A 66 -18.55 16.17 -7.48
N LYS A 67 -18.10 16.75 -6.37
CA LYS A 67 -18.46 18.11 -5.98
C LYS A 67 -18.15 19.13 -7.08
N TYR A 68 -16.94 19.09 -7.64
CA TYR A 68 -16.52 20.05 -8.66
C TYR A 68 -17.15 19.80 -10.02
N LYS A 69 -17.48 18.54 -10.34
CA LYS A 69 -18.29 18.21 -11.52
C LYS A 69 -19.68 18.84 -11.43
N ASN A 70 -20.36 18.70 -10.30
CA ASN A 70 -21.67 19.31 -10.07
C ASN A 70 -21.62 20.85 -10.14
N ILE A 71 -20.58 21.47 -9.56
CA ILE A 71 -20.40 22.93 -9.64
C ILE A 71 -20.20 23.37 -11.10
N LEU A 72 -19.43 22.61 -11.90
CA LEU A 72 -19.21 22.93 -13.31
C LEU A 72 -20.51 22.83 -14.12
N GLU A 73 -21.32 21.79 -13.89
CA GLU A 73 -22.62 21.63 -14.55
C GLU A 73 -23.56 22.81 -14.21
N GLN A 74 -23.61 23.23 -12.94
CA GLN A 74 -24.38 24.42 -12.53
C GLN A 74 -23.86 25.69 -13.21
N LYS A 75 -22.54 25.88 -13.26
CA LYS A 75 -21.92 27.05 -13.89
C LYS A 75 -22.15 27.08 -15.40
N GLU A 76 -22.18 25.93 -16.05
CA GLU A 76 -22.51 25.82 -17.47
C GLU A 76 -23.95 26.24 -17.74
N GLN A 77 -24.90 25.83 -16.88
CA GLN A 77 -26.29 26.29 -16.98
C GLN A 77 -26.42 27.80 -16.80
N GLU A 78 -25.79 28.37 -15.77
CA GLU A 78 -25.76 29.82 -15.54
C GLU A 78 -25.14 30.57 -16.72
N PHE A 79 -24.05 30.04 -17.27
CA PHE A 79 -23.37 30.62 -18.42
C PHE A 79 -24.27 30.63 -19.67
N ASN A 80 -24.95 29.53 -19.95
CA ASN A 80 -25.89 29.42 -21.07
C ASN A 80 -27.07 30.39 -20.93
N GLN A 81 -27.58 30.58 -19.71
CA GLN A 81 -28.62 31.59 -19.44
C GLN A 81 -28.11 33.01 -19.69
N LEU A 82 -26.92 33.35 -19.20
CA LEU A 82 -26.29 34.66 -19.44
C LEU A 82 -26.01 34.89 -20.93
N GLN A 83 -25.58 33.85 -21.64
CA GLN A 83 -25.30 33.92 -23.08
C GLN A 83 -26.59 34.16 -23.86
N SER A 84 -27.66 33.44 -23.52
CA SER A 84 -28.99 33.66 -24.09
C SER A 84 -29.48 35.09 -23.85
N ALA A 85 -29.37 35.59 -22.62
CA ALA A 85 -29.73 36.97 -22.28
C ALA A 85 -28.94 37.99 -23.11
N TYR A 86 -27.62 37.80 -23.26
CA TYR A 86 -26.77 38.67 -24.09
C TYR A 86 -27.21 38.69 -25.57
N THR A 87 -27.54 37.52 -26.13
CA THR A 87 -27.93 37.41 -27.54
C THR A 87 -29.33 37.95 -27.83
N ASN A 88 -30.27 37.78 -26.89
CA ASN A 88 -31.68 38.08 -27.08
C ASN A 88 -32.08 39.51 -26.69
N ASN A 89 -31.35 40.16 -25.76
CA ASN A 89 -31.64 41.54 -25.36
C ASN A 89 -31.05 42.55 -26.36
N LYS A 90 -31.64 42.67 -27.55
CA LYS A 90 -31.30 43.69 -28.56
C LYS A 90 -31.73 45.10 -28.19
N ASP A 91 -32.75 45.23 -27.34
CA ASP A 91 -33.35 46.51 -26.95
C ASP A 91 -32.80 47.07 -25.62
N GLU A 92 -31.88 46.37 -24.95
CA GLU A 92 -31.24 46.87 -23.73
C GLU A 92 -30.17 47.94 -24.02
N THR A 93 -29.99 48.85 -23.06
CA THR A 93 -28.92 49.86 -23.12
C THR A 93 -27.54 49.21 -23.29
N LEU A 94 -26.63 49.90 -24.00
CA LEU A 94 -25.24 49.45 -24.16
C LEU A 94 -24.57 49.11 -22.82
N GLN A 95 -24.92 49.83 -21.75
CA GLN A 95 -24.39 49.60 -20.41
C GLN A 95 -24.85 48.26 -19.83
N ALA A 96 -26.12 47.89 -19.98
CA ALA A 96 -26.63 46.59 -19.52
C ALA A 96 -25.97 45.43 -20.28
N ARG A 97 -25.79 45.56 -21.59
CA ARG A 97 -25.05 44.59 -22.41
C ARG A 97 -23.60 44.41 -21.97
N LYS A 98 -22.90 45.50 -21.61
CA LYS A 98 -21.54 45.42 -21.07
C LYS A 98 -21.48 44.66 -19.74
N VAL A 99 -22.44 44.88 -18.84
CA VAL A 99 -22.52 44.15 -17.56
C VAL A 99 -22.70 42.65 -17.78
N ILE A 100 -23.56 42.24 -18.72
CA ILE A 100 -23.74 40.82 -19.06
C ILE A 100 -22.46 40.23 -19.67
N LEU A 101 -21.80 40.97 -20.56
CA LEU A 101 -20.52 40.55 -21.16
C LEU A 101 -19.43 40.35 -20.10
N GLU A 102 -19.32 41.26 -19.13
CA GLU A 102 -18.37 41.11 -18.01
C GLU A 102 -18.67 39.87 -17.16
N LYS A 103 -19.95 39.58 -16.90
CA LYS A 103 -20.35 38.35 -16.20
C LYS A 103 -19.99 37.09 -16.99
N LEU A 104 -20.17 37.10 -18.31
CA LEU A 104 -19.75 36.00 -19.19
C LEU A 104 -18.23 35.80 -19.15
N ILE A 105 -17.44 36.87 -19.25
CA ILE A 105 -15.98 36.78 -19.17
C ILE A 105 -15.53 36.19 -17.83
N ARG A 106 -16.08 36.68 -16.72
CA ARG A 106 -15.77 36.14 -15.37
C ARG A 106 -16.20 34.68 -15.24
N GLY A 107 -17.40 34.33 -15.70
CA GLY A 107 -17.89 32.95 -15.67
C GLY A 107 -17.01 31.98 -16.47
N ALA A 108 -16.52 32.41 -17.64
CA ALA A 108 -15.59 31.63 -18.44
C ALA A 108 -14.24 31.42 -17.72
N GLN A 109 -13.69 32.47 -17.10
CA GLN A 109 -12.46 32.39 -16.31
C GLN A 109 -12.62 31.43 -15.12
N ASP A 110 -13.71 31.57 -14.36
CA ASP A 110 -14.02 30.71 -13.22
C ASP A 110 -14.17 29.25 -13.65
N SER A 111 -14.87 28.98 -14.76
CA SER A 111 -15.03 27.63 -15.31
C SER A 111 -13.68 27.00 -15.65
N VAL A 112 -12.76 27.72 -16.28
CA VAL A 112 -11.39 27.25 -16.55
C VAL A 112 -10.66 26.90 -15.25
N HIS A 113 -10.79 27.72 -14.20
CA HIS A 113 -10.18 27.44 -12.90
C HIS A 113 -10.78 26.19 -12.24
N LEU A 114 -12.10 26.02 -12.30
CA LEU A 114 -12.81 24.87 -11.79
C LEU A 114 -12.42 23.58 -12.53
N GLN A 115 -12.35 23.61 -13.87
CA GLN A 115 -11.87 22.49 -14.69
C GLN A 115 -10.42 22.10 -14.34
N LYS A 116 -9.54 23.08 -14.13
CA LYS A 116 -8.16 22.83 -13.69
C LYS A 116 -8.11 22.17 -12.30
N ARG A 117 -9.01 22.54 -11.39
CA ARG A 117 -9.11 21.89 -10.06
C ARG A 117 -9.66 20.48 -10.17
N LEU A 118 -10.74 20.29 -10.94
CA LEU A 118 -11.34 18.98 -11.22
C LEU A 118 -10.29 18.01 -11.77
N LYS A 119 -9.53 18.41 -12.79
CA LYS A 119 -8.47 17.60 -13.37
C LYS A 119 -7.41 17.18 -12.34
N ARG A 120 -7.05 18.07 -11.40
CA ARG A 120 -6.12 17.74 -10.32
C ARG A 120 -6.71 16.74 -9.33
N TYR A 121 -7.98 16.89 -8.96
CA TYR A 121 -8.63 15.96 -8.04
C TYR A 121 -8.79 14.57 -8.65
N ILE A 122 -9.19 14.47 -9.92
CA ILE A 122 -9.21 13.20 -10.66
C ILE A 122 -7.83 12.55 -10.66
N LYS A 123 -6.78 13.32 -11.00
CA LYS A 123 -5.40 12.81 -11.00
C LYS A 123 -5.00 12.30 -9.63
N ASN A 124 -5.28 13.05 -8.57
CA ASN A 124 -4.91 12.66 -7.21
C ASN A 124 -5.71 11.45 -6.72
N ALA A 125 -7.01 11.35 -7.03
CA ALA A 125 -7.81 10.17 -6.73
C ALA A 125 -7.19 8.92 -7.35
N ASN A 126 -6.84 8.98 -8.64
CA ASN A 126 -6.19 7.87 -9.34
C ASN A 126 -4.85 7.49 -8.73
N ILE A 127 -3.98 8.47 -8.43
CA ILE A 127 -2.67 8.21 -7.79
C ILE A 127 -2.84 7.49 -6.46
N TYR A 128 -3.77 7.94 -5.61
CA TYR A 128 -3.97 7.32 -4.30
C TYR A 128 -4.66 5.97 -4.38
N LYS A 129 -5.54 5.77 -5.37
CA LYS A 129 -6.16 4.48 -5.65
C LYS A 129 -5.12 3.45 -6.10
N GLU A 130 -4.26 3.83 -7.04
CA GLU A 130 -3.15 2.99 -7.51
C GLU A 130 -2.17 2.69 -6.36
N LYS A 131 -1.81 3.70 -5.56
CA LYS A 131 -0.97 3.50 -4.37
C LYS A 131 -1.59 2.51 -3.39
N SER A 132 -2.89 2.62 -3.12
CA SER A 132 -3.59 1.67 -2.24
C SER A 132 -3.52 0.25 -2.78
N GLN A 133 -3.75 0.06 -4.08
CA GLN A 133 -3.70 -1.26 -4.72
C GLN A 133 -2.29 -1.87 -4.65
N GLN A 134 -1.25 -1.09 -4.92
CA GLN A 134 0.13 -1.55 -4.81
C GLN A 134 0.50 -1.95 -3.37
N LEU A 135 0.02 -1.20 -2.37
CA LEU A 135 0.24 -1.55 -0.97
C LEU A 135 -0.54 -2.80 -0.56
N ASP A 136 -1.77 -2.97 -1.03
CA ASP A 136 -2.57 -4.18 -0.80
C ASP A 136 -1.90 -5.43 -1.41
N GLU A 137 -1.34 -5.30 -2.62
CA GLU A 137 -0.57 -6.37 -3.27
C GLU A 137 0.71 -6.69 -2.49
N LYS A 138 1.44 -5.67 -2.03
CA LYS A 138 2.62 -5.85 -1.20
C LYS A 138 2.27 -6.54 0.13
N ALA A 139 1.16 -6.16 0.77
CA ALA A 139 0.69 -6.79 2.00
C ALA A 139 0.41 -8.29 1.78
N LYS A 140 -0.24 -8.66 0.67
CA LYS A 140 -0.48 -10.08 0.32
C LYS A 140 0.83 -10.86 0.16
N GLN A 141 1.80 -10.29 -0.56
CA GLN A 141 3.11 -10.95 -0.74
C GLN A 141 3.86 -11.10 0.59
N THR A 142 3.79 -10.09 1.47
CA THR A 142 4.36 -10.16 2.82
C THR A 142 3.66 -11.23 3.66
N GLN A 143 2.33 -11.33 3.61
CA GLN A 143 1.56 -12.36 4.31
C GLN A 143 1.96 -13.77 3.85
N GLU A 144 2.04 -14.01 2.54
CA GLU A 144 2.51 -15.28 1.98
C GLU A 144 3.93 -15.63 2.44
N SER A 145 4.81 -14.62 2.56
CA SER A 145 6.18 -14.81 3.03
C SER A 145 6.21 -15.20 4.51
N VAL A 146 5.39 -14.54 5.34
CA VAL A 146 5.23 -14.89 6.76
C VAL A 146 4.72 -16.31 6.93
N GLU A 147 3.75 -16.75 6.12
CA GLU A 147 3.22 -18.12 6.17
C GLU A 147 4.29 -19.15 5.82
N LYS A 148 5.09 -18.91 4.77
CA LYS A 148 6.22 -19.78 4.40
C LYS A 148 7.28 -19.85 5.50
N THR A 149 7.67 -18.70 6.06
CA THR A 149 8.62 -18.67 7.19
C THR A 149 8.07 -19.39 8.43
N THR A 150 6.76 -19.31 8.67
CA THR A 150 6.10 -20.03 9.77
C THR A 150 6.22 -21.55 9.58
N GLN A 151 5.95 -22.04 8.37
CA GLN A 151 6.09 -23.46 8.04
C GLN A 151 7.54 -23.93 8.20
N GLU A 152 8.52 -23.16 7.71
CA GLU A 152 9.95 -23.50 7.86
C GLU A 152 10.39 -23.54 9.33
N ILE A 153 9.92 -22.60 10.16
CA ILE A 153 10.15 -22.59 11.61
C ILE A 153 9.59 -23.87 12.26
N GLU A 154 8.38 -24.28 11.89
CA GLU A 154 7.75 -25.50 12.43
C GLU A 154 8.50 -26.76 12.03
N GLU A 155 8.99 -26.84 10.79
CA GLU A 155 9.81 -27.96 10.31
C GLU A 155 11.13 -28.05 11.07
N ILE A 156 11.86 -26.95 11.22
CA ILE A 156 13.12 -26.91 11.98
C ILE A 156 12.88 -27.29 13.44
N LYS A 157 11.80 -26.82 14.07
CA LYS A 157 11.43 -27.19 15.44
C LYS A 157 11.15 -28.69 15.58
N LYS A 158 10.46 -29.30 14.62
CA LYS A 158 10.21 -30.75 14.58
C LYS A 158 11.51 -31.54 14.44
N GLU A 159 12.41 -31.11 13.55
CA GLU A 159 13.71 -31.75 13.38
C GLU A 159 14.56 -31.71 14.66
N ILE A 160 14.66 -30.55 15.30
CA ILE A 160 15.40 -30.41 16.57
C ILE A 160 14.80 -31.32 17.66
N GLY A 161 13.47 -31.38 17.76
CA GLY A 161 12.77 -32.24 18.72
C GLY A 161 12.95 -33.75 18.44
N ALA A 162 13.03 -34.14 17.15
CA ALA A 162 13.30 -35.52 16.75
C ALA A 162 14.77 -35.94 17.02
N ASP A 163 15.74 -35.05 16.78
CA ASP A 163 17.16 -35.28 17.07
C ASP A 163 17.42 -35.45 18.59
N GLN A 164 16.67 -34.75 19.44
CA GLN A 164 16.72 -34.92 20.91
C GLN A 164 16.08 -36.23 21.41
N GLY A 165 15.18 -36.84 20.64
CA GLY A 165 14.53 -38.12 20.98
C GLY A 165 15.32 -39.37 20.59
N GLN A 166 16.31 -39.25 19.71
CA GLN A 166 17.18 -40.36 19.27
C GLN A 166 18.45 -40.54 20.11
N THR A 167 18.65 -39.71 21.13
CA THR A 167 19.84 -39.72 22.01
C THR A 167 19.59 -40.32 23.40
N GLN A 168 18.41 -40.92 23.64
CA GLN A 168 18.10 -41.75 24.82
C GLN A 168 18.06 -43.23 24.45
#